data_AF-A0A1F8UWW3-F1
#
_entry.id   AF-A0A1F8UWW3-F1
#
_cell.length_a   1.000
_cell.length_b   1.000
_cell.length_c   1.000
_cell.angle_alpha   90.00
_cell.angle_beta   90.00
_cell.angle_gamma   90.00
#
_symmetry.space_group_name_H-M   'P 1'
#
loop_
_entity.id
_entity.type
_entity.pdbx_description
1 polymer ?
#
loop_
_entity_poly.entity_id
_entity_poly.type
_entity_poly.pdbx_seq_one_letter_code
_entity_poly.pdbx_strand_id
1 'polypeptide(L)'
;MDYKGDYFPEEEDNIESYKMTTAKAVKLFFKFLLYFIAIAIYGVIMFRFITSCDSSILEKVYFSDEAKAVYTENPDNFEVYYIRTVNYLNSDGTIQLKKIAYSPSINEFEIGIKFKDTITDGNTDAVFKYTLADSNDNQYELVSRRSDNRFNYGYERVSFKGINLDLSLNIINNLNNSDEMSKFYDTTSKDDVDNDPNNVRYTFSVYYNDELIDSFEIYDNYTYIEELEYKVN
;
A
#
# COMPACT_ATOMS: atom_id res chain seq x y z
N MET A 1 34.38 -62.40 2.00
CA MET A 1 32.96 -62.72 1.78
C MET A 1 32.28 -61.39 1.54
N ASP A 2 32.05 -61.06 0.28
CA ASP A 2 31.43 -59.79 -0.10
C ASP A 2 29.93 -59.99 -0.26
N TYR A 3 29.18 -59.34 0.62
CA TYR A 3 27.73 -59.26 0.57
C TYR A 3 27.34 -58.19 -0.46
N LYS A 4 26.81 -58.60 -1.61
CA LYS A 4 26.11 -57.71 -2.54
C LYS A 4 24.62 -57.75 -2.22
N GLY A 5 24.12 -56.66 -1.66
CA GLY A 5 22.70 -56.47 -1.41
C GLY A 5 22.03 -55.94 -2.68
N ASP A 6 21.26 -56.80 -3.35
CA ASP A 6 20.27 -56.40 -4.34
C ASP A 6 18.90 -56.92 -3.87
N TYR A 7 18.31 -56.22 -2.91
CA TYR A 7 16.87 -56.31 -2.64
C TYR A 7 16.23 -55.20 -3.43
N PHE A 8 15.48 -55.57 -4.47
CA PHE A 8 14.44 -54.87 -5.22
C PHE A 8 14.66 -55.12 -6.72
N PRO A 9 13.94 -56.07 -7.34
CA PRO A 9 13.96 -56.17 -8.79
C PRO A 9 13.35 -54.88 -9.36
N GLU A 10 14.14 -54.17 -10.15
CA GLU A 10 13.65 -53.12 -11.04
C GLU A 10 12.66 -53.78 -12.00
N GLU A 11 11.37 -53.44 -11.89
CA GLU A 11 10.41 -53.79 -12.93
C GLU A 11 10.78 -53.00 -14.18
N GLU A 12 11.49 -53.66 -15.10
CA GLU A 12 11.73 -53.18 -16.45
C GLU A 12 10.40 -52.79 -17.11
N ASP A 13 10.23 -51.49 -17.35
CA ASP A 13 9.17 -50.91 -18.17
C ASP A 13 9.33 -51.39 -19.63
N ASN A 14 8.93 -52.62 -19.91
CA ASN A 14 8.77 -53.12 -21.26
C ASN A 14 7.51 -52.50 -21.88
N ILE A 15 7.77 -51.63 -22.86
CA ILE A 15 6.80 -51.00 -23.76
C ILE A 15 6.24 -52.10 -24.68
N GLU A 16 5.32 -52.93 -24.17
CA GLU A 16 4.62 -53.92 -25.00
C GLU A 16 3.08 -53.85 -24.79
N SER A 17 2.41 -53.42 -25.87
CA SER A 17 0.98 -53.62 -26.17
C SER A 17 -0.04 -53.13 -25.12
N TYR A 18 -0.58 -51.94 -25.38
CA TYR A 18 -1.64 -51.31 -24.59
C TYR A 18 -3.00 -52.03 -24.72
N LYS A 19 -3.16 -53.20 -24.08
CA LYS A 19 -4.48 -53.65 -23.63
C LYS A 19 -4.68 -53.14 -22.21
N MET A 20 -5.08 -51.88 -22.10
CA MET A 20 -5.56 -51.33 -20.82
C MET A 20 -6.78 -52.14 -20.39
N THR A 21 -6.65 -52.92 -19.33
CA THR A 21 -7.85 -53.44 -18.64
C THR A 21 -8.61 -52.24 -18.09
N THR A 22 -9.94 -52.26 -18.19
CA THR A 22 -10.82 -51.14 -17.80
C THR A 22 -10.50 -50.60 -16.39
N ALA A 23 -10.10 -51.48 -15.47
CA ALA A 23 -9.68 -51.12 -14.12
C ALA A 23 -8.37 -50.29 -14.07
N LYS A 24 -7.37 -50.59 -14.92
CA LYS A 24 -6.12 -49.82 -15.01
C LYS A 24 -6.38 -48.43 -15.60
N ALA A 25 -7.23 -48.35 -16.63
CA ALA A 25 -7.64 -47.08 -17.24
C ALA A 25 -8.39 -46.17 -16.23
N VAL A 26 -9.34 -46.74 -15.49
CA VAL A 26 -10.09 -46.03 -14.44
C VAL A 26 -9.18 -45.52 -13.32
N LYS A 27 -8.25 -46.37 -12.83
CA LYS A 27 -7.29 -45.96 -11.80
C LYS A 27 -6.38 -44.81 -12.26
N LEU A 28 -5.92 -44.88 -13.51
CA LEU A 28 -5.11 -43.82 -14.11
C LEU A 28 -5.90 -42.51 -14.23
N PHE A 29 -7.15 -42.57 -14.68
CA PHE A 29 -8.04 -41.42 -14.77
C PHE A 29 -8.26 -40.74 -13.41
N PHE A 30 -8.58 -41.50 -12.35
CA PHE A 30 -8.76 -40.94 -11.00
C PHE A 30 -7.45 -40.35 -10.44
N LYS A 31 -6.30 -40.96 -10.73
CA LYS A 31 -5.00 -40.42 -10.34
C LYS A 31 -4.74 -39.05 -10.99
N PHE A 32 -4.98 -38.94 -12.29
CA PHE A 32 -4.85 -37.66 -13.01
C PHE A 32 -5.90 -36.64 -12.58
N LEU A 33 -7.13 -37.07 -12.29
CA LEU A 33 -8.18 -36.19 -11.76
C LEU A 33 -7.76 -35.58 -10.41
N LEU A 34 -7.20 -36.39 -9.50
CA LEU A 34 -6.70 -35.89 -8.22
C LEU A 34 -5.52 -34.92 -8.40
N TYR A 35 -4.59 -35.21 -9.30
CA TYR A 35 -3.52 -34.26 -9.63
C TYR A 35 -4.04 -32.96 -10.25
N PHE A 36 -5.03 -33.03 -11.13
CA PHE A 36 -5.66 -31.85 -11.72
C PHE A 36 -6.36 -31.01 -10.65
N ILE A 37 -7.10 -31.63 -9.72
CA ILE A 37 -7.74 -30.92 -8.59
C ILE A 37 -6.67 -30.26 -7.72
N ALA A 38 -5.58 -30.96 -7.40
CA ALA A 38 -4.48 -30.38 -6.63
C ALA A 38 -3.86 -29.17 -7.35
N ILE A 39 -3.54 -29.30 -8.63
CA ILE A 39 -3.01 -28.21 -9.47
C ILE A 39 -3.98 -27.04 -9.51
N ALA A 40 -5.29 -27.28 -9.66
CA ALA A 40 -6.30 -26.23 -9.69
C ALA A 40 -6.37 -25.48 -8.34
N ILE A 41 -6.31 -26.19 -7.21
CA ILE A 41 -6.27 -25.57 -5.87
C ILE A 41 -5.03 -24.68 -5.75
N TYR A 42 -3.85 -25.20 -6.08
CA TYR A 42 -2.62 -24.40 -6.05
C TYR A 42 -2.66 -23.23 -7.04
N GLY A 43 -3.28 -23.42 -8.21
CA GLY A 43 -3.48 -22.37 -9.20
C GLY A 43 -4.33 -21.22 -8.67
N VAL A 44 -5.43 -21.51 -7.98
CA VAL A 44 -6.30 -20.50 -7.34
C VAL A 44 -5.55 -19.77 -6.22
N ILE A 45 -4.77 -20.48 -5.40
CA ILE A 45 -3.98 -19.88 -4.32
C ILE A 45 -2.91 -18.94 -4.90
N MET A 46 -2.15 -19.41 -5.90
CA MET A 46 -1.13 -18.61 -6.58
C MET A 46 -1.74 -17.38 -7.28
N PHE A 47 -2.88 -17.55 -7.95
CA PHE A 47 -3.60 -16.44 -8.54
C PHE A 47 -3.96 -15.39 -7.50
N ARG A 48 -4.50 -15.79 -6.34
CA ARG A 48 -4.81 -14.87 -5.24
C ARG A 48 -3.58 -14.10 -4.76
N PHE A 49 -2.44 -14.77 -4.60
CA PHE A 49 -1.19 -14.09 -4.24
C PHE A 49 -0.79 -13.02 -5.26
N ILE A 50 -0.82 -13.34 -6.55
CA ILE A 50 -0.47 -12.38 -7.61
C ILE A 50 -1.47 -11.21 -7.66
N THR A 51 -2.76 -11.47 -7.48
CA THR A 51 -3.80 -10.44 -7.48
C THR A 51 -3.82 -9.57 -6.22
N SER A 52 -3.13 -9.99 -5.16
CA SER A 52 -3.03 -9.22 -3.92
C SER A 52 -1.98 -8.11 -3.97
N CYS A 53 -1.07 -8.15 -4.95
CA CYS A 53 -0.06 -7.11 -5.13
C CYS A 53 -0.72 -5.80 -5.57
N ASP A 54 -0.36 -4.71 -4.91
CA ASP A 54 -0.84 -3.39 -5.28
C ASP A 54 -0.32 -2.95 -6.66
N SER A 55 -0.92 -1.90 -7.20
CA SER A 55 -0.36 -1.23 -8.37
C SER A 55 1.01 -0.62 -8.02
N SER A 56 1.93 -0.67 -8.98
CA SER A 56 3.22 0.01 -8.89
C SER A 56 3.11 1.52 -8.69
N ILE A 57 1.95 2.14 -8.97
CA ILE A 57 1.77 3.58 -8.69
C ILE A 57 1.80 3.88 -7.19
N LEU A 58 1.42 2.94 -6.33
CA LEU A 58 1.50 3.12 -4.88
C LEU A 58 2.89 2.82 -4.32
N GLU A 59 3.78 2.24 -5.12
CA GLU A 59 5.13 1.89 -4.67
C GLU A 59 6.11 3.06 -4.76
N LYS A 60 5.78 4.12 -5.50
CA LYS A 60 6.71 5.21 -5.82
C LYS A 60 6.11 6.58 -5.54
N VAL A 61 6.95 7.53 -5.14
CA VAL A 61 6.57 8.94 -4.98
C VAL A 61 6.73 9.65 -6.32
N TYR A 62 5.71 10.40 -6.75
CA TYR A 62 5.72 11.06 -8.06
C TYR A 62 5.85 12.58 -7.96
N PHE A 63 5.19 13.19 -6.98
CA PHE A 63 4.99 14.64 -6.84
C PHE A 63 4.54 15.32 -8.16
N SER A 64 4.42 16.64 -8.16
CA SER A 64 4.12 17.40 -9.38
C SER A 64 5.31 17.41 -10.37
N ASP A 65 5.10 17.93 -11.57
CA ASP A 65 6.21 18.12 -12.52
C ASP A 65 7.16 19.26 -12.08
N GLU A 66 6.69 20.21 -11.28
CA GLU A 66 7.54 21.24 -10.65
C GLU A 66 8.50 20.60 -9.65
N ALA A 67 8.03 19.63 -8.87
CA ALA A 67 8.86 18.86 -7.95
C ALA A 67 10.05 18.19 -8.64
N LYS A 68 9.80 17.59 -9.81
CA LYS A 68 10.84 16.95 -10.61
C LYS A 68 11.85 17.96 -11.13
N ALA A 69 11.41 19.15 -11.51
CA ALA A 69 12.31 20.22 -11.94
C ALA A 69 13.25 20.63 -10.78
N VAL A 70 12.69 20.85 -9.58
CA VAL A 70 13.48 21.21 -8.39
C VAL A 70 14.47 20.11 -8.01
N TYR A 71 14.06 18.85 -8.03
CA TYR A 71 14.98 17.73 -7.79
C TYR A 71 16.09 17.65 -8.84
N THR A 72 15.76 17.87 -10.13
CA THR A 72 16.74 17.79 -11.21
C THR A 72 17.80 18.90 -11.08
N GLU A 73 17.40 20.07 -10.58
CA GLU A 73 18.31 21.18 -10.32
C GLU A 73 19.18 20.95 -9.08
N ASN A 74 18.62 20.42 -7.99
CA ASN A 74 19.30 20.24 -6.71
C ASN A 74 18.96 18.89 -6.04
N PRO A 75 19.50 17.77 -6.54
CA PRO A 75 19.16 16.44 -6.02
C PRO A 75 19.62 16.23 -4.57
N ASP A 76 20.77 16.80 -4.20
CA ASP A 76 21.37 16.65 -2.87
C ASP A 76 20.61 17.39 -1.76
N ASN A 77 19.69 18.30 -2.13
CA ASN A 77 18.91 19.12 -1.18
C ASN A 77 17.39 18.91 -1.35
N PHE A 78 17.01 17.74 -1.87
CA PHE A 78 15.61 17.37 -2.05
C PHE A 78 15.20 16.37 -0.98
N GLU A 79 14.73 16.92 0.14
CA GLU A 79 14.28 16.14 1.27
C GLU A 79 12.88 15.59 1.00
N VAL A 80 12.69 14.31 1.31
CA VAL A 80 11.38 13.66 1.26
C VAL A 80 11.16 12.90 2.55
N TYR A 81 9.98 13.07 3.10
CA TYR A 81 9.58 12.52 4.37
C TYR A 81 8.39 11.58 4.18
N TYR A 82 8.53 10.33 4.62
CA TYR A 82 7.44 9.39 4.75
C TYR A 82 6.65 9.64 6.02
N ILE A 83 5.34 9.80 5.91
CA ILE A 83 4.47 10.06 7.05
C ILE A 83 3.71 8.77 7.38
N ARG A 84 3.88 8.29 8.61
CA ARG A 84 3.20 7.09 9.11
C ARG A 84 1.92 7.47 9.83
N THR A 85 0.86 7.77 9.07
CA THR A 85 -0.46 8.00 9.67
C THR A 85 -0.95 6.78 10.45
N VAL A 86 -1.62 7.05 11.57
CA VAL A 86 -2.35 6.06 12.37
C VAL A 86 -3.61 5.58 11.63
N ASN A 87 -4.27 6.47 10.89
CA ASN A 87 -5.51 6.22 10.18
C ASN A 87 -5.26 6.05 8.68
N TYR A 88 -5.00 4.81 8.27
CA TYR A 88 -4.71 4.48 6.87
C TYR A 88 -5.81 3.63 6.21
N LEU A 89 -6.88 3.27 6.91
CA LEU A 89 -7.99 2.48 6.36
C LEU A 89 -9.29 2.99 6.96
N ASN A 90 -10.30 3.19 6.12
CA ASN A 90 -11.62 3.58 6.60
C ASN A 90 -12.34 2.43 7.31
N SER A 91 -13.41 2.77 8.03
CA SER A 91 -14.15 1.83 8.90
C SER A 91 -14.69 0.58 8.19
N ASP A 92 -15.06 0.67 6.91
CA ASP A 92 -15.59 -0.44 6.10
C ASP A 92 -14.50 -1.14 5.25
N GLY A 93 -13.26 -0.68 5.33
CA GLY A 93 -12.11 -1.21 4.59
C GLY A 93 -12.22 -1.09 3.08
N THR A 94 -12.98 -0.12 2.58
CA THR A 94 -13.12 0.16 1.13
C THR A 94 -12.07 1.14 0.61
N ILE A 95 -11.55 2.04 1.45
CA ILE A 95 -10.49 3.01 1.13
C ILE A 95 -9.31 2.83 2.07
N GLN A 96 -8.13 2.66 1.48
CA GLN A 96 -6.87 2.57 2.20
C GLN A 96 -5.90 3.66 1.71
N LEU A 97 -5.40 4.47 2.63
CA LEU A 97 -4.26 5.35 2.37
C LEU A 97 -2.97 4.56 2.40
N LYS A 98 -2.07 4.86 1.47
CA LYS A 98 -0.76 4.26 1.34
C LYS A 98 0.26 5.30 0.94
N LYS A 99 1.48 5.10 1.45
CA LYS A 99 2.66 5.91 1.14
C LYS A 99 2.41 7.41 1.11
N ILE A 100 2.22 7.97 2.29
CA ILE A 100 2.09 9.42 2.44
C ILE A 100 3.49 10.01 2.46
N ALA A 101 3.74 11.00 1.60
CA ALA A 101 5.04 11.62 1.45
C ALA A 101 4.92 13.14 1.47
N TYR A 102 5.87 13.81 2.11
CA TYR A 102 5.97 15.27 2.17
C TYR A 102 7.36 15.71 1.71
N SER A 103 7.46 16.82 1.00
CA SER A 103 8.74 17.45 0.66
C SER A 103 8.72 18.94 1.01
N PRO A 104 9.56 19.42 1.94
CA PRO A 104 9.61 20.83 2.33
C PRO A 104 10.20 21.71 1.22
N SER A 105 11.09 21.18 0.38
CA SER A 105 11.74 21.95 -0.70
C SER A 105 10.73 22.51 -1.71
N ILE A 106 9.53 21.92 -1.78
CA ILE A 106 8.47 22.28 -2.73
C ILE A 106 7.11 22.50 -2.06
N ASN A 107 7.03 22.32 -0.73
CA ASN A 107 5.80 22.41 0.04
C ASN A 107 4.68 21.52 -0.52
N GLU A 108 5.03 20.29 -0.92
CA GLU A 108 4.09 19.32 -1.49
C GLU A 108 3.88 18.11 -0.61
N PHE A 109 2.64 17.66 -0.57
CA PHE A 109 2.18 16.53 0.22
C PHE A 109 1.47 15.55 -0.72
N GLU A 110 2.03 14.35 -0.89
CA GLU A 110 1.51 13.30 -1.75
C GLU A 110 0.90 12.16 -0.95
N ILE A 111 -0.28 11.71 -1.38
CA ILE A 111 -1.05 10.65 -0.73
C ILE A 111 -1.35 9.59 -1.78
N GLY A 112 -1.05 8.33 -1.47
CA GLY A 112 -1.53 7.19 -2.25
C GLY A 112 -2.84 6.67 -1.69
N ILE A 113 -3.78 6.35 -2.58
CA ILE A 113 -5.11 5.87 -2.25
C ILE A 113 -5.32 4.56 -2.99
N LYS A 114 -5.80 3.55 -2.27
CA LYS A 114 -6.35 2.32 -2.83
C LYS A 114 -7.83 2.28 -2.47
N PHE A 115 -8.69 2.04 -3.44
CA PHE A 115 -10.12 1.90 -3.21
C PHE A 115 -10.68 0.65 -3.90
N LYS A 116 -11.73 0.07 -3.33
CA LYS A 116 -12.47 -1.03 -3.98
C LYS A 116 -13.34 -0.48 -5.11
N ASP A 117 -13.38 -1.20 -6.23
CA ASP A 117 -14.23 -0.91 -7.39
C ASP A 117 -15.73 -0.85 -7.05
N THR A 118 -16.16 -1.53 -5.98
CA THR A 118 -17.54 -1.49 -5.49
C THR A 118 -17.99 -0.10 -5.07
N ILE A 119 -17.08 0.81 -4.72
CA ILE A 119 -17.41 2.20 -4.37
C ILE A 119 -17.94 2.95 -5.58
N THR A 120 -17.42 2.63 -6.76
CA THR A 120 -17.75 3.32 -8.00
C THR A 120 -18.76 2.55 -8.85
N ASP A 121 -19.44 1.55 -8.29
CA ASP A 121 -20.30 0.61 -9.03
C ASP A 121 -19.60 -0.03 -10.24
N GLY A 122 -18.28 -0.26 -10.14
CA GLY A 122 -17.44 -0.75 -11.23
C GLY A 122 -17.12 0.29 -12.31
N ASN A 123 -17.53 1.55 -12.14
CA ASN A 123 -17.12 2.65 -12.99
C ASN A 123 -15.73 3.13 -12.58
N THR A 124 -14.70 2.59 -13.21
CA THR A 124 -13.31 2.97 -12.93
C THR A 124 -12.92 4.35 -13.45
N ASP A 125 -13.79 5.00 -14.24
CA ASP A 125 -13.62 6.39 -14.68
C ASP A 125 -14.27 7.38 -13.72
N ALA A 126 -14.91 6.90 -12.65
CA ALA A 126 -15.57 7.77 -11.70
C ALA A 126 -14.54 8.52 -10.86
N VAL A 127 -14.63 9.86 -10.90
CA VAL A 127 -13.60 10.76 -10.40
C VAL A 127 -13.87 11.06 -8.94
N PHE A 128 -13.07 10.50 -8.03
CA PHE A 128 -13.08 10.94 -6.64
C PHE A 128 -12.67 12.41 -6.55
N LYS A 129 -13.28 13.14 -5.63
CA LYS A 129 -12.81 14.46 -5.22
C LYS A 129 -12.06 14.31 -3.91
N TYR A 130 -10.95 15.03 -3.80
CA TYR A 130 -10.11 15.02 -2.62
C TYR A 130 -9.91 16.43 -2.12
N THR A 131 -9.91 16.58 -0.81
CA THR A 131 -9.54 17.84 -0.14
C THR A 131 -8.52 17.54 0.93
N LEU A 132 -7.66 18.52 1.17
CA LEU A 132 -6.72 18.51 2.27
C LEU A 132 -6.90 19.82 3.02
N ALA A 133 -7.09 19.74 4.33
CA ALA A 133 -7.30 20.88 5.20
C ALA A 133 -6.40 20.80 6.43
N ASP A 134 -5.92 21.93 6.93
CA ASP A 134 -5.27 22.00 8.25
C ASP A 134 -6.28 22.26 9.37
N SER A 135 -5.80 22.28 10.62
CA SER A 135 -6.60 22.57 11.82
C SER A 135 -7.12 24.01 11.89
N ASN A 136 -6.70 24.88 10.98
CA ASN A 136 -7.17 26.26 10.85
C ASN A 136 -8.14 26.44 9.67
N ASP A 137 -8.67 25.34 9.12
CA ASP A 137 -9.56 25.30 7.96
C ASP A 137 -8.94 25.81 6.64
N ASN A 138 -7.60 25.94 6.57
CA ASN A 138 -6.92 26.28 5.32
C ASN A 138 -7.00 25.08 4.36
N GLN A 139 -7.50 25.31 3.14
CA GLN A 139 -7.63 24.28 2.11
C GLN A 139 -6.44 24.35 1.14
N TYR A 140 -5.90 23.19 0.79
CA TYR A 140 -4.75 23.09 -0.12
C TYR A 140 -5.15 22.68 -1.53
N GLU A 141 -4.45 23.23 -2.51
CA GLU A 141 -4.72 22.97 -3.94
C GLU A 141 -4.19 21.60 -4.34
N LEU A 142 -5.03 20.81 -5.02
CA LEU A 142 -4.63 19.56 -5.67
C LEU A 142 -3.90 19.89 -6.98
N VAL A 143 -2.60 19.59 -7.05
CA VAL A 143 -1.73 19.95 -8.19
C VAL A 143 -1.35 18.79 -9.09
N SER A 144 -1.46 17.55 -8.60
CA SER A 144 -1.12 16.35 -9.37
C SER A 144 -2.08 15.22 -9.03
N ARG A 145 -2.46 14.45 -10.06
CA ARG A 145 -3.24 13.23 -9.93
C ARG A 145 -2.74 12.19 -10.91
N ARG A 146 -2.57 10.96 -10.44
CA ARG A 146 -2.31 9.78 -11.28
C ARG A 146 -3.25 8.67 -10.84
N SER A 147 -3.88 8.02 -11.81
CA SER A 147 -4.76 6.88 -11.56
C SER A 147 -4.23 5.63 -12.25
N ASP A 148 -4.52 4.48 -11.66
CA ASP A 148 -4.31 3.17 -12.25
C ASP A 148 -5.38 2.22 -11.72
N ASN A 149 -5.67 1.15 -12.47
CA ASN A 149 -6.67 0.16 -12.11
C ASN A 149 -6.06 -1.23 -12.22
N ARG A 150 -6.23 -2.05 -11.17
CA ARG A 150 -5.73 -3.42 -11.15
C ARG A 150 -6.69 -4.34 -10.44
N PHE A 151 -7.23 -5.31 -11.17
CA PHE A 151 -8.26 -6.24 -10.69
C PHE A 151 -9.47 -5.48 -10.14
N ASN A 152 -9.86 -5.73 -8.89
CA ASN A 152 -11.05 -5.15 -8.25
C ASN A 152 -10.72 -3.91 -7.42
N TYR A 153 -9.60 -3.25 -7.74
CA TYR A 153 -9.14 -2.07 -7.02
C TYR A 153 -8.74 -0.98 -8.01
N GLY A 154 -9.15 0.24 -7.68
CA GLY A 154 -8.58 1.43 -8.26
C GLY A 154 -7.53 2.01 -7.31
N TYR A 155 -6.57 2.70 -7.93
CA TYR A 155 -5.42 3.28 -7.28
C TYR A 155 -5.27 4.72 -7.74
N GLU A 156 -5.07 5.62 -6.79
CA GLU A 156 -4.78 7.01 -7.10
C GLU A 156 -3.56 7.51 -6.31
N ARG A 157 -2.81 8.43 -6.91
CA ARG A 157 -1.78 9.24 -6.26
C ARG A 157 -2.17 10.69 -6.46
N VAL A 158 -2.27 11.43 -5.37
CA VAL A 158 -2.67 12.83 -5.38
C VAL A 158 -1.63 13.66 -4.64
N SER A 159 -1.28 14.81 -5.19
CA SER A 159 -0.35 15.75 -4.56
C SER A 159 -1.03 17.08 -4.33
N PHE A 160 -0.87 17.61 -3.13
CA PHE A 160 -1.35 18.93 -2.74
C PHE A 160 -0.16 19.87 -2.56
N LYS A 161 -0.35 21.16 -2.86
CA LYS A 161 0.70 22.19 -2.78
C LYS A 161 0.38 23.25 -1.73
N GLY A 162 1.44 23.84 -1.18
CA GLY A 162 1.37 24.94 -0.21
C GLY A 162 1.39 24.47 1.24
N ILE A 163 1.67 23.18 1.47
CA ILE A 163 1.75 22.61 2.82
C ILE A 163 3.13 22.95 3.39
N ASN A 164 3.15 23.55 4.58
CA ASN A 164 4.38 23.77 5.32
C ASN A 164 4.28 23.09 6.67
N LEU A 165 4.90 21.91 6.79
CA LEU A 165 5.03 21.22 8.07
C LEU A 165 6.24 21.80 8.80
N ASP A 166 6.01 22.39 9.98
CA ASP A 166 7.10 22.71 10.88
C ASP A 166 7.59 21.43 11.57
N LEU A 167 8.56 20.77 10.92
CA LEU A 167 9.15 19.53 11.40
C LEU A 167 9.81 19.69 12.79
N SER A 168 10.19 20.92 13.17
CA SER A 168 10.76 21.18 14.50
C SER A 168 9.72 21.05 15.62
N LEU A 169 8.43 21.14 15.30
CA LEU A 169 7.32 20.91 16.23
C LEU A 169 6.92 19.43 16.30
N ASN A 170 7.52 18.55 15.50
CA ASN A 170 7.20 17.12 15.56
C ASN A 170 7.78 16.50 16.84
N ILE A 171 6.89 16.15 17.76
CA ILE A 171 7.26 15.68 19.10
C ILE A 171 7.92 14.32 19.01
N ILE A 172 7.35 13.39 18.23
CA ILE A 172 7.85 12.01 18.12
C ILE A 172 9.27 11.97 17.55
N ASN A 173 9.53 12.70 16.48
CA ASN A 173 10.84 12.74 15.83
C ASN A 173 11.91 13.46 16.66
N ASN A 174 11.51 14.34 17.59
CA ASN A 174 12.41 15.04 18.49
C ASN A 174 12.77 14.24 19.76
N LEU A 175 12.11 13.10 20.04
CA LEU A 175 12.48 12.24 21.16
C LEU A 175 13.82 11.57 20.86
N ASN A 176 14.83 11.83 21.68
CA ASN A 176 16.22 11.54 21.35
C ASN A 176 16.61 10.06 21.52
N ASN A 177 15.73 9.23 22.10
CA ASN A 177 15.97 7.80 22.34
C ASN A 177 14.67 6.98 22.51
N SER A 178 14.81 5.65 22.44
CA SER A 178 13.70 4.70 22.55
C SER A 178 12.98 4.70 23.90
N ASP A 179 13.68 5.08 24.97
CA ASP A 179 13.12 5.08 26.33
C ASP A 179 12.19 6.29 26.54
N GLU A 180 12.55 7.44 25.99
CA GLU A 180 11.70 8.63 25.90
C GLU A 180 10.47 8.36 25.04
N MET A 181 10.64 7.67 23.90
CA MET A 181 9.54 7.24 23.03
C MET A 181 8.56 6.30 23.76
N SER A 182 9.06 5.27 24.44
CA SER A 182 8.21 4.33 25.19
C SER A 182 7.44 5.04 26.29
N LYS A 183 8.10 5.90 27.07
CA LYS A 183 7.44 6.69 28.11
C LYS A 183 6.39 7.63 27.53
N PHE A 184 6.68 8.26 26.40
CA PHE A 184 5.75 9.15 25.72
C PHE A 184 4.44 8.44 25.39
N TYR A 185 4.49 7.23 24.83
CA TYR A 185 3.29 6.42 24.55
C TYR A 185 2.57 5.92 25.82
N ASP A 186 3.30 5.69 26.91
CA ASP A 186 2.71 5.27 28.19
C ASP A 186 2.03 6.42 28.94
N THR A 187 2.46 7.67 28.72
CA THR A 187 1.99 8.85 29.48
C THR A 187 1.11 9.81 28.71
N THR A 188 1.14 9.78 27.38
CA THR A 188 0.36 10.70 26.54
C THR A 188 -0.90 10.01 26.08
N SER A 189 -2.05 10.51 26.54
CA SER A 189 -3.34 10.03 26.07
C SER A 189 -3.73 10.71 24.75
N LYS A 190 -4.66 10.09 24.02
CA LYS A 190 -5.25 10.72 22.83
C LYS A 190 -5.92 12.06 23.16
N ASP A 191 -6.54 12.17 24.34
CA ASP A 191 -7.16 13.40 24.81
C ASP A 191 -6.13 14.52 25.01
N ASP A 192 -4.89 14.19 25.44
CA ASP A 192 -3.83 15.18 25.59
C ASP A 192 -3.38 15.73 24.23
N VAL A 193 -3.28 14.86 23.21
CA VAL A 193 -2.94 15.21 21.82
C VAL A 193 -4.01 16.08 21.19
N ASP A 194 -5.28 15.72 21.38
CA ASP A 194 -6.42 16.42 20.79
C ASP A 194 -6.63 17.82 21.38
N ASN A 195 -6.18 18.03 22.62
CA ASN A 195 -6.31 19.30 23.35
C ASN A 195 -5.05 20.19 23.29
N ASP A 196 -3.95 19.76 22.65
CA ASP A 196 -2.76 20.60 22.51
C ASP A 196 -3.04 21.77 21.54
N PRO A 197 -3.03 23.03 22.02
CA PRO A 197 -3.31 24.20 21.18
C PRO A 197 -2.25 24.46 20.11
N ASN A 198 -1.07 23.84 20.22
CA ASN A 198 -0.01 23.97 19.21
C ASN A 198 -0.02 22.82 18.18
N ASN A 199 -0.93 21.86 18.33
CA ASN A 199 -1.00 20.72 17.44
C ASN A 199 -1.59 21.12 16.07
N VAL A 200 -0.75 21.03 15.04
CA VAL A 200 -1.18 21.25 13.66
C VAL A 200 -1.62 19.91 13.09
N ARG A 201 -2.90 19.81 12.72
CA ARG A 201 -3.48 18.58 12.17
C ARG A 201 -3.83 18.77 10.71
N TYR A 202 -3.54 17.76 9.89
CA TYR A 202 -3.96 17.73 8.49
C TYR A 202 -4.98 16.62 8.28
N THR A 203 -6.12 17.00 7.73
CA THR A 203 -7.23 16.10 7.43
C THR A 203 -7.39 15.97 5.92
N PHE A 204 -7.28 14.73 5.44
CA PHE A 204 -7.55 14.35 4.07
C PHE A 204 -8.96 13.77 3.95
N SER A 205 -9.78 14.33 3.07
CA SER A 205 -11.16 13.88 2.88
C SER A 205 -11.36 13.36 1.46
N VAL A 206 -12.11 12.25 1.36
CA VAL A 206 -12.44 11.61 0.09
C VAL A 206 -13.93 11.72 -0.16
N TYR A 207 -14.28 12.21 -1.34
CA TYR A 207 -15.67 12.39 -1.77
C TYR A 207 -15.95 11.63 -3.06
N TYR A 208 -17.17 11.12 -3.17
CA TYR A 208 -17.71 10.51 -4.38
C TYR A 208 -19.10 11.07 -4.62
N ASN A 209 -19.36 11.57 -5.84
CA ASN A 209 -20.61 12.27 -6.18
C ASN A 209 -20.98 13.37 -5.17
N ASP A 210 -19.99 14.15 -4.73
CA ASP A 210 -20.10 15.21 -3.71
C ASP A 210 -20.52 14.74 -2.31
N GLU A 211 -20.67 13.43 -2.08
CA GLU A 211 -20.88 12.85 -0.77
C GLU A 211 -19.54 12.48 -0.13
N LEU A 212 -19.38 12.81 1.16
CA LEU A 212 -18.20 12.43 1.93
C LEU A 212 -18.23 10.93 2.16
N ILE A 213 -17.19 10.22 1.68
CA ILE A 213 -17.01 8.80 2.00
C ILE A 213 -16.33 8.67 3.35
N ASP A 214 -15.16 9.30 3.51
CA ASP A 214 -14.45 9.32 4.78
C ASP A 214 -13.43 10.46 4.86
N SER A 215 -12.98 10.75 6.08
CA SER A 215 -11.90 11.69 6.37
C SER A 215 -10.83 11.03 7.25
N PHE A 216 -9.58 11.31 6.94
CA PHE A 216 -8.42 10.73 7.56
C PHE A 216 -7.55 11.84 8.14
N GLU A 217 -7.21 11.73 9.42
CA GLU A 217 -6.11 12.50 9.99
C GLU A 217 -4.80 11.87 9.51
N ILE A 218 -4.14 12.55 8.59
CA ILE A 218 -2.94 12.03 7.91
C ILE A 218 -1.64 12.47 8.58
N TYR A 219 -1.70 13.57 9.33
CA TYR A 219 -0.59 14.14 10.06
C TYR A 219 -1.09 14.94 11.26
N ASP A 220 -0.36 14.81 12.35
CA ASP A 220 -0.33 15.72 13.47
C ASP A 220 1.12 15.85 13.97
N ASN A 221 1.37 16.74 14.93
CA ASN A 221 2.72 16.90 15.50
C ASN A 221 3.22 15.63 16.24
N TYR A 222 2.36 14.64 16.43
CA TYR A 222 2.63 13.37 17.09
C TYR A 222 2.74 12.20 16.09
N THR A 223 2.71 12.49 14.79
CA THR A 223 2.80 11.49 13.75
C THR A 223 4.26 11.21 13.46
N TYR A 224 4.67 9.94 13.49
CA TYR A 224 6.03 9.55 13.15
C TYR A 224 6.34 9.82 11.68
N ILE A 225 7.49 10.44 11.44
CA ILE A 225 8.03 10.74 10.12
C ILE A 225 9.35 10.00 9.91
N GLU A 226 9.62 9.55 8.69
CA GLU A 226 10.88 8.90 8.32
C GLU A 226 11.45 9.57 7.06
N GLU A 227 12.72 9.93 7.06
CA GLU A 227 13.37 10.47 5.86
C GLU A 227 13.54 9.38 4.78
N LEU A 228 13.26 9.74 3.54
CA LEU A 228 13.36 8.87 2.36
C LEU A 228 14.32 9.46 1.34
N GLU A 229 15.12 8.59 0.74
CA GLU A 229 15.85 8.90 -0.48
C GLU A 229 14.88 8.99 -1.66
N TYR A 230 14.73 10.17 -2.24
CA TYR A 230 13.90 10.36 -3.44
C TYR A 230 14.61 9.84 -4.69
N LYS A 231 13.88 9.05 -5.49
CA LYS A 231 14.38 8.46 -6.73
C LYS A 231 13.48 8.88 -7.89
N VAL A 232 14.01 9.72 -8.77
CA VAL A 232 13.34 10.07 -10.03
C VAL A 232 13.33 8.88 -10.98
N ASN A 233 12.21 8.70 -11.68
CA ASN A 233 12.09 7.77 -12.81
C ASN A 233 12.20 8.52 -14.13
#